data_AF-A0A496TL83-F1
#
_entry.id   AF-A0A496TL83-F1
#
_cell.length_a   1.000
_cell.length_b   1.000
_cell.length_c   1.000
_cell.angle_alpha   90.00
_cell.angle_beta   90.00
_cell.angle_gamma   90.00
#
_symmetry.space_group_name_H-M   'P 1'
#
loop_
_entity.id
_entity.type
_entity.pdbx_description
1 polymer ?
#
loop_
_entity_poly.entity_id
_entity_poly.type
_entity_poly.pdbx_seq_one_letter_code
_entity_poly.pdbx_strand_id
1 'polypeptide(L)'
;MKTLKGTKTERNLLIAFAGESQARNRYTYFASKAKKEGYEQISAIFLETADNEKEHAERLFKFLEGGEVEISGSFPAGIIGTTRENLKEAASGENYEYTTMYPEFAREAEDEGFSEIADTLRAIAVAEQYHEKRYLALLENLEKNRVIKRDKVVKWRC
;
A
#
# COMPACT_ATOMS: atom_id res chain seq x y z
N MET A 1 -17.41 6.53 -20.96
CA MET A 1 -17.05 7.48 -19.89
C MET A 1 -16.79 8.84 -20.51
N LYS A 2 -16.97 9.93 -19.75
CA LYS A 2 -16.36 11.22 -20.09
C LYS A 2 -14.84 11.03 -20.16
N THR A 3 -14.14 11.84 -20.96
CA THR A 3 -12.67 11.76 -21.02
C THR A 3 -12.05 12.20 -19.70
N LEU A 4 -11.01 11.51 -19.27
CA LEU A 4 -10.18 11.89 -18.12
C LEU A 4 -9.20 13.02 -18.44
N LYS A 5 -8.89 13.26 -19.73
CA LYS A 5 -7.81 14.18 -20.12
C LYS A 5 -7.99 15.58 -19.56
N GLY A 6 -7.00 16.07 -18.83
CA GLY A 6 -6.96 17.40 -18.22
C GLY A 6 -7.74 17.53 -16.92
N THR A 7 -8.34 16.45 -16.41
CA THR A 7 -9.06 16.46 -15.13
C THR A 7 -8.11 16.31 -13.94
N LYS A 8 -8.62 16.60 -12.74
CA LYS A 8 -7.88 16.27 -11.51
C LYS A 8 -7.81 14.77 -11.32
N THR A 9 -8.87 14.05 -11.64
CA THR A 9 -8.93 12.59 -11.53
C THR A 9 -7.83 11.90 -12.34
N GLU A 10 -7.51 12.37 -13.55
CA GLU A 10 -6.37 11.86 -14.33
C GLU A 10 -5.04 11.98 -13.59
N ARG A 11 -4.78 13.15 -13.01
CA ARG A 11 -3.55 13.39 -12.24
C ARG A 11 -3.52 12.55 -10.97
N ASN A 12 -4.64 12.46 -10.25
CA ASN A 12 -4.76 11.68 -9.02
C ASN A 12 -4.54 10.18 -9.28
N LEU A 13 -5.10 9.64 -10.37
CA LEU A 13 -4.85 8.27 -10.81
C LEU A 13 -3.36 8.02 -11.09
N LEU A 14 -2.69 8.97 -11.75
CA LEU A 14 -1.27 8.84 -12.03
C LEU A 14 -0.39 9.01 -10.77
N ILE A 15 -0.78 9.88 -9.83
CA ILE A 15 -0.13 10.02 -8.51
C ILE A 15 -0.28 8.72 -7.70
N ALA A 16 -1.49 8.17 -7.63
CA ALA A 16 -1.74 6.90 -6.95
C ALA A 16 -0.95 5.76 -7.60
N PHE A 17 -0.98 5.64 -8.93
CA PHE A 17 -0.16 4.67 -9.67
C PHE A 17 1.34 4.80 -9.36
N ALA A 18 1.86 6.02 -9.28
CA ALA A 18 3.26 6.26 -8.92
C ALA A 18 3.55 5.87 -7.46
N GLY A 19 2.62 6.14 -6.54
CA GLY A 19 2.69 5.74 -5.13
C GLY A 19 2.72 4.22 -4.99
N GLU A 20 1.73 3.53 -5.55
CA GLU A 20 1.59 2.06 -5.52
C GLU A 20 2.79 1.35 -6.14
N SER A 21 3.28 1.86 -7.27
CA SER A 21 4.47 1.32 -7.94
C SER A 21 5.72 1.42 -7.04
N GLN A 22 5.83 2.50 -6.25
CA GLN A 22 6.91 2.67 -5.29
C GLN A 22 6.67 1.80 -4.04
N ALA A 23 5.44 1.69 -3.54
CA ALA A 23 5.06 0.87 -2.40
C ALA A 23 5.40 -0.60 -2.64
N ARG A 24 5.00 -1.15 -3.80
CA ARG A 24 5.42 -2.49 -4.27
C ARG A 24 6.93 -2.70 -4.12
N ASN A 25 7.73 -1.79 -4.67
CA ASN A 25 9.18 -1.91 -4.61
C ASN A 25 9.69 -1.88 -3.16
N ARG A 26 9.25 -0.91 -2.34
CA ARG A 26 9.63 -0.83 -0.92
C ARG A 26 9.29 -2.13 -0.19
N TYR A 27 8.10 -2.68 -0.38
CA TYR A 27 7.65 -3.90 0.28
C TYR A 27 8.46 -5.12 -0.15
N THR A 28 8.87 -5.24 -1.41
CA THR A 28 9.81 -6.31 -1.81
C THR A 28 11.19 -6.18 -1.16
N TYR A 29 11.67 -4.95 -0.94
CA TYR A 29 12.93 -4.70 -0.25
C TYR A 29 12.82 -5.01 1.25
N PHE A 30 11.70 -4.63 1.88
CA PHE A 30 11.41 -4.92 3.27
C PHE A 30 11.23 -6.42 3.50
N ALA A 31 10.61 -7.15 2.56
CA ALA A 31 10.54 -8.60 2.58
C ALA A 31 11.95 -9.23 2.61
N SER A 32 12.85 -8.75 1.75
CA SER A 32 14.23 -9.23 1.70
C SER A 32 14.98 -8.97 3.01
N LYS A 33 14.71 -7.81 3.65
CA LYS A 33 15.27 -7.47 4.96
C LYS A 33 14.72 -8.36 6.07
N ALA A 34 13.40 -8.59 6.10
CA ALA A 34 12.73 -9.49 7.04
C ALA A 34 13.29 -10.91 6.97
N LYS A 35 13.52 -11.41 5.76
CA LYS A 35 14.15 -12.72 5.53
C LYS A 35 15.56 -12.80 6.10
N LYS A 36 16.39 -11.78 5.86
CA LYS A 36 17.77 -11.70 6.40
C LYS A 36 17.80 -11.67 7.94
N GLU A 37 16.75 -11.12 8.57
CA GLU A 37 16.59 -11.10 10.02
C GLU A 37 15.93 -12.36 10.59
N GLY A 38 15.61 -13.35 9.74
CA GLY A 38 15.04 -14.64 10.15
C GLY A 38 13.50 -14.66 10.26
N TYR A 39 12.81 -13.63 9.76
CA TYR A 39 11.35 -13.51 9.83
C TYR A 39 10.68 -13.93 8.52
N GLU A 40 10.70 -15.23 8.21
CA GLU A 40 10.14 -15.78 6.96
C GLU A 40 8.65 -15.46 6.78
N GLN A 41 7.83 -15.55 7.84
CA GLN A 41 6.40 -15.20 7.76
C GLN A 41 6.20 -13.71 7.41
N ILE A 42 6.99 -12.82 8.01
CA ILE A 42 6.89 -11.37 7.75
C ILE A 42 7.37 -11.08 6.33
N SER A 43 8.42 -11.76 5.87
CA SER A 43 8.90 -11.67 4.49
C SER A 43 7.81 -12.06 3.49
N ALA A 44 7.15 -13.20 3.70
CA ALA A 44 6.06 -13.66 2.84
C ALA A 44 4.89 -12.68 2.82
N ILE A 45 4.55 -12.09 3.97
CA ILE A 45 3.47 -11.10 4.06
C ILE A 45 3.82 -9.82 3.31
N PHE A 46 5.05 -9.31 3.43
CA PHE A 46 5.48 -8.15 2.64
C PHE A 46 5.43 -8.43 1.12
N LEU A 47 5.79 -9.64 0.68
CA LEU A 47 5.67 -10.03 -0.72
C LEU A 47 4.22 -10.11 -1.18
N GLU A 48 3.34 -10.69 -0.36
CA GLU A 48 1.89 -10.71 -0.62
C GLU A 48 1.33 -9.30 -0.77
N THR A 49 1.66 -8.39 0.15
CA THR A 49 1.23 -6.99 0.04
C THR A 49 1.81 -6.33 -1.22
N ALA A 50 3.09 -6.56 -1.55
CA ALA A 50 3.69 -6.02 -2.77
C ALA A 50 2.98 -6.51 -4.04
N ASP A 51 2.50 -7.75 -4.05
CA ASP A 51 1.69 -8.28 -5.14
C ASP A 51 0.29 -7.67 -5.16
N ASN A 52 -0.29 -7.32 -4.01
CA ASN A 52 -1.55 -6.56 -3.93
C ASN A 52 -1.38 -5.14 -4.51
N GLU A 53 -0.32 -4.41 -4.14
CA GLU A 53 -0.06 -3.07 -4.69
C GLU A 53 0.20 -3.08 -6.20
N LYS A 54 0.76 -4.17 -6.70
CA LYS A 54 0.87 -4.39 -8.15
C LYS A 54 -0.51 -4.44 -8.81
N GLU A 55 -1.48 -5.13 -8.21
CA GLU A 55 -2.86 -5.21 -8.74
C GLU A 55 -3.63 -3.89 -8.58
N HIS A 56 -3.41 -3.16 -7.46
CA HIS A 56 -3.96 -1.81 -7.28
C HIS A 56 -3.44 -0.87 -8.37
N ALA A 57 -2.12 -0.81 -8.55
CA ALA A 57 -1.47 -0.04 -9.61
C ALA A 57 -1.99 -0.43 -11.00
N GLU A 58 -2.12 -1.72 -11.29
CA GLU A 58 -2.63 -2.20 -12.59
C GLU A 58 -4.07 -1.74 -12.83
N ARG A 59 -4.95 -1.82 -11.83
CA ARG A 59 -6.34 -1.36 -11.95
C ARG A 59 -6.42 0.14 -12.19
N LEU A 60 -5.63 0.93 -11.46
CA LEU A 60 -5.56 2.38 -11.63
C LEU A 60 -5.03 2.76 -13.02
N PHE A 61 -3.96 2.10 -13.46
CA PHE A 61 -3.31 2.37 -14.75
C PHE A 61 -4.26 2.09 -15.93
N LYS A 62 -5.13 1.09 -15.82
CA LYS A 62 -6.14 0.76 -16.85
C LYS A 62 -7.20 1.84 -17.06
N PHE A 63 -7.38 2.79 -16.14
CA PHE A 63 -8.28 3.92 -16.35
C PHE A 63 -7.66 5.00 -17.26
N LEU A 64 -6.34 5.13 -17.30
CA LEU A 64 -5.66 6.22 -18.02
C LEU A 64 -5.79 6.06 -19.55
N GLU A 65 -5.95 7.19 -20.23
CA GLU A 65 -6.24 7.25 -21.68
C GLU A 65 -4.97 7.47 -22.55
N GLY A 66 -3.79 7.34 -21.94
CA GLY A 66 -2.48 7.48 -22.59
C GLY A 66 -2.03 8.93 -22.85
N GLY A 67 -0.72 9.09 -23.07
CA GLY A 67 -0.03 10.37 -23.16
C GLY A 67 0.90 10.59 -21.96
N GLU A 68 1.45 11.80 -21.85
CA GLU A 68 2.26 12.23 -20.71
C GLU A 68 1.50 13.26 -19.90
N VAL A 69 1.49 13.07 -18.57
CA VAL A 69 0.86 13.99 -17.62
C VAL A 69 1.87 14.31 -16.54
N GLU A 70 2.14 15.59 -16.34
CA GLU A 70 3.00 16.05 -15.25
C GLU A 70 2.24 15.92 -13.92
N ILE A 71 2.89 15.30 -12.94
CA ILE A 71 2.40 15.17 -11.57
C ILE A 71 3.41 15.76 -10.58
N SER A 72 2.91 16.18 -9.42
CA SER A 72 3.73 16.59 -8.29
C SER A 72 3.26 15.82 -7.06
N GLY A 73 4.20 15.22 -6.33
CA GLY A 73 3.92 14.41 -5.15
C GLY A 73 5.15 14.29 -4.27
N SER A 74 4.93 14.10 -2.97
CA SER A 74 5.99 13.75 -2.02
C SER A 74 5.98 12.25 -1.81
N PHE A 75 7.15 11.63 -1.86
CA PHE A 75 7.29 10.18 -1.70
C PHE A 75 8.39 9.87 -0.67
N PRO A 76 8.33 8.69 -0.01
CA PRO A 76 9.39 8.25 0.88
C PRO A 76 10.74 8.17 0.15
N ALA A 77 11.70 9.00 0.57
CA ALA A 77 13.06 9.04 0.02
C ALA A 77 13.96 7.99 0.70
N GLY A 78 13.54 6.72 0.65
CA GLY A 78 14.12 5.67 1.50
C GLY A 78 13.70 5.81 2.97
N ILE A 79 14.18 4.97 3.89
CA ILE A 79 15.30 4.00 3.78
C ILE A 79 14.83 2.56 4.00
N ILE A 80 15.72 1.59 3.77
CA ILE A 80 15.53 0.21 4.26
C ILE A 80 16.16 0.12 5.65
N GLY A 81 15.33 0.11 6.70
CA GLY A 81 15.73 -0.06 8.09
C GLY A 81 15.70 -1.51 8.57
N THR A 82 15.57 -1.73 9.88
CA THR A 82 15.24 -3.03 10.48
C THR A 82 13.82 -3.47 10.12
N THR A 83 13.48 -4.75 10.27
CA THR A 83 12.10 -5.22 9.99
C THR A 83 11.06 -4.49 10.82
N ARG A 84 11.40 -4.13 12.06
CA ARG A 84 10.54 -3.34 12.95
C ARG A 84 10.27 -1.94 12.38
N GLU A 85 11.32 -1.25 11.95
CA GLU A 85 11.20 0.10 11.37
C GLU A 85 10.44 0.06 10.04
N ASN A 86 10.69 -0.94 9.21
CA ASN A 86 10.01 -1.12 7.93
C ASN A 86 8.52 -1.40 8.10
N LEU A 87 8.12 -2.23 9.08
CA LEU A 87 6.70 -2.46 9.39
C LEU A 87 6.00 -1.19 9.86
N LYS A 88 6.69 -0.35 10.63
CA LYS A 88 6.15 0.93 11.09
C LYS A 88 6.01 1.93 9.95
N GLU A 89 7.00 2.00 9.06
CA GLU A 89 6.94 2.86 7.86
C GLU A 89 5.83 2.42 6.93
N ALA A 90 5.75 1.12 6.60
CA ALA A 90 4.69 0.57 5.77
C ALA A 90 3.31 0.88 6.37
N ALA A 91 3.08 0.56 7.66
CA ALA A 91 1.82 0.89 8.33
C ALA A 91 1.47 2.38 8.26
N SER A 92 2.46 3.28 8.41
CA SER A 92 2.21 4.72 8.30
C SER A 92 1.87 5.16 6.88
N GLY A 93 2.43 4.52 5.86
CA GLY A 93 2.10 4.76 4.45
C GLY A 93 0.66 4.34 4.16
N GLU A 94 0.33 3.09 4.48
CA GLU A 94 -1.03 2.53 4.35
C GLU A 94 -2.06 3.43 5.06
N ASN A 95 -1.74 3.87 6.29
CA ASN A 95 -2.59 4.79 7.06
C ASN A 95 -2.93 6.06 6.28
N TYR A 96 -1.89 6.75 5.79
CA TYR A 96 -2.06 7.96 5.01
C TYR A 96 -2.92 7.72 3.75
N GLU A 97 -2.71 6.59 3.09
CA GLU A 97 -3.42 6.22 1.88
C GLU A 97 -4.92 6.05 2.14
N TYR A 98 -5.33 5.24 3.13
CA TYR A 98 -6.75 5.00 3.37
C TYR A 98 -7.46 6.10 4.16
N THR A 99 -6.76 6.89 4.98
CA THR A 99 -7.42 7.97 5.75
C THR A 99 -7.48 9.29 5.01
N THR A 100 -6.56 9.52 4.07
CA THR A 100 -6.36 10.83 3.46
C THR A 100 -6.37 10.74 1.93
N MET A 101 -5.37 10.09 1.33
CA MET A 101 -5.15 10.16 -0.12
C MET A 101 -6.33 9.58 -0.92
N TYR A 102 -6.70 8.33 -0.68
CA TYR A 102 -7.77 7.67 -1.42
C TYR A 102 -9.16 8.27 -1.16
N PRO A 103 -9.54 8.61 0.08
CA PRO A 103 -10.79 9.35 0.32
C PRO A 103 -10.87 10.70 -0.42
N GLU A 104 -9.78 11.46 -0.46
CA GLU A 104 -9.73 12.73 -1.20
C GLU A 104 -9.84 12.50 -2.71
N PHE A 105 -9.08 11.56 -3.26
CA PHE A 105 -9.12 11.23 -4.69
C PHE A 105 -10.49 10.71 -5.11
N ALA A 106 -11.13 9.88 -4.28
CA ALA A 106 -12.48 9.37 -4.55
C ALA A 106 -13.52 10.49 -4.54
N ARG A 107 -13.41 11.47 -3.63
CA ARG A 107 -14.29 12.64 -3.61
C ARG A 107 -14.13 13.47 -4.87
N GLU A 108 -12.89 13.77 -5.29
CA GLU A 108 -12.65 14.54 -6.51
C GLU A 108 -13.14 13.80 -7.77
N ALA A 109 -12.98 12.48 -7.82
CA ALA A 109 -13.53 11.65 -8.90
C ALA A 109 -15.06 11.71 -8.94
N GLU A 110 -15.74 11.67 -7.78
CA GLU A 110 -17.20 11.82 -7.69
C GLU A 110 -17.65 13.21 -8.18
N ASP A 111 -16.98 14.27 -7.72
CA ASP A 111 -17.28 15.66 -8.08
C ASP A 111 -17.12 15.91 -9.59
N GLU A 112 -16.16 15.25 -10.24
CA GLU A 112 -15.95 15.31 -11.69
C GLU A 112 -16.87 14.34 -12.47
N GLY A 113 -17.63 13.48 -11.78
CA GLY A 113 -18.62 12.57 -12.35
C GLY A 113 -18.06 11.21 -12.80
N PHE A 114 -16.95 10.76 -12.21
CA PHE A 114 -16.30 9.47 -12.45
C PHE A 114 -16.60 8.47 -11.32
N SER A 115 -17.87 8.09 -11.15
CA SER A 115 -18.32 7.24 -10.05
C SER A 115 -17.61 5.87 -9.98
N GLU A 116 -17.35 5.20 -11.11
CA GLU A 116 -16.61 3.92 -11.10
C GLU A 116 -15.19 4.06 -10.55
N ILE A 117 -14.53 5.20 -10.84
CA ILE A 117 -13.18 5.49 -10.35
C ILE A 117 -13.25 5.79 -8.86
N ALA A 118 -14.22 6.61 -8.42
CA ALA A 118 -14.45 6.89 -7.01
C ALA A 118 -14.69 5.60 -6.19
N ASP A 119 -15.53 4.70 -6.69
CA ASP A 119 -15.80 3.41 -6.04
C ASP A 119 -14.57 2.50 -6.01
N THR A 120 -13.78 2.49 -7.09
CA THR A 120 -12.53 1.73 -7.13
C THR A 120 -11.52 2.27 -6.10
N LEU A 121 -11.34 3.58 -6.02
CA LEU A 121 -10.44 4.21 -5.04
C LEU A 121 -10.88 3.93 -3.59
N ARG A 122 -12.20 3.96 -3.31
CA ARG A 122 -12.75 3.57 -2.00
C ARG A 122 -12.51 2.09 -1.68
N ALA A 123 -12.62 1.22 -2.68
CA ALA A 123 -12.37 -0.21 -2.51
C ALA A 123 -10.89 -0.49 -2.21
N ILE A 124 -9.97 0.20 -2.89
CA ILE A 124 -8.52 0.12 -2.62
C ILE A 124 -8.23 0.60 -1.19
N ALA A 125 -8.82 1.71 -0.74
CA ALA A 125 -8.66 2.18 0.65
C ALA A 125 -9.06 1.13 1.71
N VAL A 126 -10.04 0.27 1.43
CA VAL A 126 -10.41 -0.84 2.34
C VAL A 126 -9.31 -1.91 2.41
N ALA A 127 -8.63 -2.18 1.29
CA ALA A 127 -7.49 -3.10 1.26
C ALA A 127 -6.32 -2.53 2.07
N GLU A 128 -6.00 -1.25 1.90
CA GLU A 128 -4.87 -0.61 2.61
C GLU A 128 -5.10 -0.55 4.12
N GLN A 129 -6.34 -0.35 4.55
CA GLN A 129 -6.70 -0.47 5.97
C GLN A 129 -6.39 -1.87 6.53
N TYR A 130 -6.59 -2.92 5.73
CA TYR A 130 -6.25 -4.28 6.13
C TYR A 130 -4.73 -4.51 6.12
N HIS A 131 -4.00 -3.94 5.17
CA HIS A 131 -2.54 -3.95 5.13
C HIS A 131 -1.94 -3.30 6.39
N GLU A 132 -2.38 -2.10 6.75
CA GLU A 132 -1.95 -1.43 7.99
C GLU A 132 -2.21 -2.31 9.20
N LYS A 133 -3.45 -2.82 9.35
CA LYS A 133 -3.82 -3.68 10.48
C LYS A 133 -2.91 -4.90 10.59
N ARG A 134 -2.56 -5.52 9.46
CA ARG A 134 -1.64 -6.66 9.39
C ARG A 134 -0.23 -6.25 9.81
N TYR A 135 0.29 -5.14 9.32
CA TYR A 135 1.61 -4.64 9.69
C TYR A 135 1.72 -4.27 11.17
N LEU A 136 0.72 -3.59 11.73
CA LEU A 136 0.69 -3.25 13.16
C LEU A 136 0.64 -4.50 14.05
N ALA A 137 -0.11 -5.52 13.65
CA ALA A 137 -0.16 -6.79 14.40
C ALA A 137 1.20 -7.53 14.37
N LEU A 138 1.91 -7.51 13.24
CA LEU A 138 3.27 -8.07 13.14
C LEU A 138 4.28 -7.26 13.96
N LEU A 139 4.18 -5.94 13.91
CA LEU A 139 5.01 -5.03 14.70
C LEU A 139 4.84 -5.28 16.19
N GLU A 140 3.60 -5.39 16.68
CA GLU A 140 3.29 -5.70 18.07
C GLU A 140 3.91 -7.06 18.48
N ASN A 141 3.86 -8.06 17.61
CA ASN A 141 4.50 -9.35 17.88
C ASN A 141 6.03 -9.24 18.01
N LEU A 142 6.69 -8.40 17.20
CA LEU A 142 8.13 -8.16 17.32
C LEU A 142 8.48 -7.40 18.61
N GLU A 143 7.67 -6.43 19.01
CA GLU A 143 7.89 -5.67 20.24
C GLU A 143 7.70 -6.53 21.49
N LYS A 144 6.74 -7.46 21.45
CA LYS A 144 6.44 -8.37 22.56
C LYS A 144 7.20 -9.69 22.50
N ASN A 145 8.12 -9.87 21.54
CA ASN A 145 8.85 -11.14 21.31
C ASN A 145 7.91 -12.36 21.15
N ARG A 146 6.79 -12.17 20.45
CA ARG A 146 5.72 -13.18 20.23
C ARG A 146 5.70 -13.81 18.84
N VAL A 147 6.73 -13.54 18.03
CA VAL A 147 6.85 -14.10 16.66
C VAL A 147 6.98 -15.62 16.68
N ILE A 148 7.80 -16.16 17.59
CA ILE A 148 8.07 -17.62 17.73
C ILE A 148 7.70 -18.17 19.12
N LYS A 149 7.00 -17.38 19.93
CA LYS A 149 6.61 -17.75 21.30
C LYS A 149 5.22 -17.22 21.61
N ARG A 150 4.41 -18.03 22.31
CA ARG A 150 3.10 -17.63 22.83
C ARG A 150 2.95 -18.05 24.28
N ASP A 151 2.12 -17.32 25.02
CA ASP A 151 1.88 -17.56 26.45
C ASP A 151 1.06 -18.84 26.70
N LYS A 152 0.28 -19.27 25.69
CA LYS A 152 -0.49 -20.51 25.69
C LYS A 152 0.04 -21.46 24.63
N VAL A 153 -0.22 -22.76 24.80
CA VAL A 153 0.08 -23.79 23.80
C VAL A 153 -0.71 -23.48 22.52
N VAL A 154 0.01 -23.36 21.41
CA VAL A 154 -0.54 -23.15 20.07
C VAL A 154 0.12 -24.12 19.09
N LYS A 155 -0.54 -24.34 17.95
CA LYS A 155 0.04 -25.10 16.84
C LYS A 155 0.83 -24.16 15.94
N TRP A 156 2.05 -24.55 15.60
CA TRP A 156 2.90 -23.84 14.64
C TRP A 156 2.96 -24.63 13.34
N ARG A 157 3.05 -23.92 12.22
CA ARG A 157 3.28 -24.49 10.90
C ARG A 157 4.66 -24.03 10.45
N CYS A 158 5.49 -24.99 10.03
CA CYS A 158 6.74 -24.72 9.32
C CYS A 158 6.43 -24.07 7.97
#